data_AF-A0A356PA61-F1
#
_entry.id   AF-A0A356PA61-F1
#
_cell.length_a   1.000
_cell.length_b   1.000
_cell.length_c   1.000
_cell.angle_alpha   90.00
_cell.angle_beta   90.00
_cell.angle_gamma   90.00
#
_symmetry.space_group_name_H-M   'P 1'
#
loop_
_entity.id
_entity.type
_entity.pdbx_description
1 polymer ?
#
loop_
_entity_poly.entity_id
_entity_poly.type
_entity_poly.pdbx_seq_one_letter_code
_entity_poly.pdbx_strand_id
1 'polypeptide(L)' 'MSEAIRLETPLTQEKVNDLKAGDKVLISGVIYTGRDAAHKKIVEAMEQGFDLP' A
#
# COMPACT_ATOMS: atom_id res chain seq x y z
N MET A 1 12.50 10.77 21.40
CA MET A 1 11.62 10.73 20.21
C MET A 1 11.77 9.36 19.60
N SER A 2 10.68 8.65 19.31
CA SER A 2 10.77 7.36 18.62
C SER A 2 11.37 7.57 17.23
N GLU A 3 12.35 6.73 16.89
CA GLU A 3 13.02 6.73 15.59
C GLU A 3 12.04 6.22 14.52
N ALA A 4 12.09 6.76 13.31
CA ALA A 4 11.14 6.40 12.25
C ALA A 4 11.55 5.08 11.57
N ILE A 5 10.60 4.17 11.41
CA ILE A 5 10.77 2.89 10.71
C ILE A 5 10.87 3.17 9.20
N ARG A 6 11.88 2.61 8.54
CA ARG A 6 12.06 2.76 7.09
C ARG A 6 11.52 1.53 6.37
N LEU A 7 10.64 1.72 5.40
CA LEU A 7 10.09 0.67 4.56
C LEU A 7 10.47 0.91 3.10
N GLU A 8 10.70 -0.18 2.38
CA GLU A 8 10.98 -0.16 0.94
C GLU A 8 9.97 -1.03 0.19
N THR A 9 9.44 -0.52 -0.91
CA THR A 9 8.54 -1.28 -1.80
C THR A 9 9.34 -2.16 -2.77
N PRO A 10 8.85 -3.35 -3.17
CA PRO A 10 7.57 -3.96 -2.78
C PRO A 10 7.54 -4.42 -1.32
N LEU A 11 6.41 -4.17 -0.65
CA LEU A 11 6.20 -4.60 0.73
C LEU A 11 5.98 -6.11 0.78
N THR A 12 6.41 -6.71 1.88
CA THR A 12 6.16 -8.12 2.19
C THR A 12 5.36 -8.19 3.49
N GLN A 13 4.59 -9.26 3.68
CA GLN A 13 3.80 -9.45 4.89
C GLN A 13 4.67 -9.39 6.15
N GLU A 14 5.85 -10.00 6.10
CA GLU A 14 6.84 -9.98 7.18
C GLU A 14 7.28 -8.56 7.55
N LYS A 15 7.56 -7.70 6.56
CA LYS A 15 8.00 -6.31 6.78
C LYS A 15 6.94 -5.42 7.44
N VAL A 16 5.64 -5.75 7.28
CA VAL A 16 4.54 -4.94 7.82
C VAL A 16 3.94 -5.52 9.10
N ASN A 17 4.15 -6.80 9.39
CA ASN A 17 3.56 -7.48 10.55
C ASN A 17 4.00 -6.90 11.89
N ASP A 18 5.22 -6.35 11.96
CA ASP A 18 5.77 -5.79 13.21
C ASP A 18 5.31 -4.35 13.50
N LEU A 19 4.64 -3.70 12.53
CA LEU A 19 4.18 -2.32 12.67
C LEU A 19 3.04 -2.24 13.69
N LYS A 20 3.10 -1.20 14.53
CA LYS A 20 2.09 -0.91 15.55
C LYS A 20 1.49 0.47 15.33
N ALA A 21 0.25 0.63 15.80
CA ALA A 21 -0.41 1.92 15.79
C ALA A 21 0.42 2.95 16.58
N GLY A 22 0.71 4.09 15.95
CA GLY A 22 1.55 5.15 16.52
C GLY A 22 2.99 5.15 16.02
N ASP A 23 3.41 4.14 15.27
CA ASP A 23 4.73 4.12 14.65
C ASP A 23 4.86 5.19 13.55
N LYS A 24 6.00 5.87 13.53
CA LYS A 24 6.36 6.79 12.45
C LYS A 24 7.09 6.00 11.38
N VAL A 25 6.69 6.18 10.14
CA VAL A 25 7.22 5.40 9.02
C VAL A 25 7.68 6.32 7.89
N LEU A 26 8.81 5.98 7.27
CA LEU A 26 9.31 6.57 6.03
C LEU A 26 9.28 5.49 4.96
N ILE A 27 8.52 5.71 3.89
CA ILE A 27 8.39 4.75 2.78
C ILE A 27 9.21 5.24 1.60
N SER A 28 10.01 4.36 1.00
CA SER A 28 10.80 4.62 -0.21
C SER A 28 10.50 3.58 -1.29
N GLY A 29 10.46 4.01 -2.54
CA GLY A 29 10.18 3.15 -3.68
C GLY A 29 8.99 3.63 -4.52
N VAL A 30 8.43 2.73 -5.33
CA VAL A 30 7.28 3.03 -6.19
C VAL A 30 5.99 3.00 -5.37
N ILE A 31 5.19 4.07 -5.50
CA ILE A 31 3.88 4.22 -4.87
C ILE A 31 2.87 4.63 -5.94
N TYR A 32 1.81 3.84 -6.11
CA TYR A 32 0.67 4.19 -6.94
C TYR A 32 -0.33 5.00 -6.11
N THR A 33 -0.90 6.04 -6.71
CA THR A 33 -1.90 6.88 -6.05
C THR A 33 -3.28 6.62 -6.63
N GLY A 34 -4.29 6.58 -5.77
CA GLY A 34 -5.67 6.34 -6.17
C GLY A 34 -6.63 6.77 -5.07
N ARG A 35 -7.81 7.24 -5.47
CA ARG A 35 -8.93 7.59 -4.59
C ARG A 35 -10.19 6.87 -5.07
N ASP A 36 -11.36 7.40 -4.77
CA ASP A 36 -12.68 6.81 -5.00
C ASP A 36 -12.87 6.27 -6.42
N ALA A 37 -12.54 7.08 -7.44
CA ALA A 37 -12.69 6.69 -8.84
C ALA A 37 -11.73 5.56 -9.26
N ALA A 38 -10.52 5.52 -8.69
CA ALA A 38 -9.56 4.45 -8.96
C ALA A 38 -10.05 3.14 -8.33
N HIS A 39 -10.50 3.18 -7.07
CA HIS A 39 -11.06 2.02 -6.38
C HIS A 39 -12.29 1.48 -7.11
N LYS A 40 -13.21 2.35 -7.56
CA LYS A 40 -14.39 1.94 -8.33
C LYS A 40 -14.02 1.19 -9.61
N LYS A 41 -13.07 1.73 -10.40
CA LYS A 41 -12.62 1.08 -11.64
C LYS A 41 -11.95 -0.26 -11.39
N ILE A 42 -11.14 -0.38 -10.33
CA ILE A 42 -10.47 -1.63 -9.95
C ILE A 42 -11.53 -2.71 -9.64
N VAL A 43 -12.54 -2.37 -8.85
CA VAL A 43 -13.62 -3.31 -8.49
C VAL A 43 -14.43 -3.71 -9.72
N GLU A 44 -14.86 -2.75 -10.55
CA GLU A 44 -15.62 -3.02 -11.78
C GLU A 44 -14.83 -3.91 -12.76
N ALA A 45 -13.53 -3.70 -12.89
CA ALA A 45 -12.65 -4.55 -13.72
C ALA A 45 -12.60 -5.99 -13.20
N MET A 46 -12.46 -6.17 -11.87
CA MET A 46 -12.44 -7.50 -11.25
C MET A 46 -13.78 -8.23 -11.44
N GLU A 47 -14.91 -7.55 -11.27
CA GLU A 47 -16.25 -8.13 -11.45
C GLU A 47 -16.50 -8.58 -12.89
N GLN A 48 -15.92 -7.86 -13.86
CA GLN A 48 -16.02 -8.17 -15.29
C GLN A 48 -14.97 -9.19 -15.76
N GLY A 49 -14.08 -9.66 -14.87
CA GLY A 49 -13.03 -10.61 -15.19
C GLY A 49 -11.88 -10.04 -16.03
N PHE A 50 -11.71 -8.71 -16.02
CA PHE A 50 -10.57 -8.05 -16.64
C PHE A 50 -9.35 -8.03 -15.70
N ASP A 51 -8.17 -7.96 -16.29
CA ASP A 51 -6.94 -7.77 -15.52
C ASP A 51 -6.94 -6.41 -14.80
N LEU A 52 -6.36 -6.40 -13.60
CA LEU A 52 -6.14 -5.17 -12.86
C LEU A 52 -5.10 -4.29 -13.59
N PRO A 53 -5.34 -2.96 -13.66
CA PRO A 53 -4.38 -2.02 -14.23
C PRO A 53 -3.10 -1.86 -13.39
#